data_AF-A0A661Z5L4-F1
#
_entry.id   AF-A0A661Z5L4-F1
#
_cell.length_a   1.000
_cell.length_b   1.000
_cell.length_c   1.000
_cell.angle_alpha   90.00
_cell.angle_beta   90.00
_cell.angle_gamma   90.00
#
_symmetry.space_group_name_H-M   'P 1'
#
loop_
_entity.id
_entity.type
_entity.pdbx_description
1 polymer ?
#
loop_
_entity_poly.entity_id
_entity_poly.type
_entity_poly.pdbx_seq_one_letter_code
_entity_poly.pdbx_strand_id
1 'polypeptide(L)'
;MFSCDSNLNTENTISKEDIKKQIDSLKSELYKGISNPSNDITAKLVVKQYTNYAYAFREDSLSKNYLFECAQVNVGLGLSPEAIANLDTLVAWYPQDKIAPSALQFKAFILDDRMHRWQKAAEVLDEL
;
A
#
# COMPACT_ATOMS: atom_id res chain seq x y z
N MET A 1 10.20 -22.86 47.15
CA MET A 1 8.98 -23.36 46.48
C MET A 1 7.96 -22.24 46.46
N PHE A 2 7.09 -22.20 45.44
CA PHE A 2 6.15 -21.13 45.03
C PHE A 2 6.80 -20.08 44.10
N SER A 3 7.00 -20.40 42.82
CA SER A 3 6.06 -20.32 41.67
C SER A 3 5.68 -18.88 41.33
N CYS A 4 6.47 -18.26 40.43
CA CYS A 4 6.03 -17.09 39.67
C CYS A 4 5.31 -17.60 38.42
N ASP A 5 4.02 -17.89 38.57
CA ASP A 5 3.11 -18.02 37.43
C ASP A 5 2.72 -16.61 36.97
N SER A 6 3.64 -15.94 36.29
CA SER A 6 3.27 -14.81 35.45
C SER A 6 2.79 -15.37 34.11
N ASN A 7 1.48 -15.59 34.03
CA ASN A 7 0.73 -15.71 32.79
C ASN A 7 1.12 -14.52 31.89
N LEU A 8 2.02 -14.79 30.94
CA LEU A 8 2.24 -13.93 29.80
C LEU A 8 0.99 -14.04 28.93
N ASN A 9 0.03 -13.16 29.19
CA ASN A 9 -0.89 -12.71 28.14
C ASN A 9 -0.03 -12.03 27.08
N THR A 10 0.49 -12.82 26.14
CA THR A 10 0.94 -12.35 24.84
C THR A 10 -0.29 -11.89 24.09
N GLU A 11 -0.78 -10.70 24.43
CA GLU A 11 -1.37 -9.86 23.41
C GLU A 11 -0.30 -9.70 22.34
N ASN A 12 -0.47 -10.46 21.26
CA ASN A 12 0.37 -10.45 20.07
C ASN A 12 0.22 -9.08 19.40
N THR A 13 0.76 -8.06 20.05
CA THR A 13 0.94 -6.72 19.50
C THR A 13 2.04 -6.87 18.47
N ILE A 14 1.62 -7.19 17.24
CA ILE A 14 2.52 -7.24 16.09
C ILE A 14 3.27 -5.91 16.08
N SER A 15 4.57 -5.95 16.36
CA SER A 15 5.36 -4.73 16.44
C SER A 15 5.39 -4.08 15.06
N LYS A 16 5.36 -2.74 15.03
CA LYS A 16 5.55 -1.94 13.80
C LYS A 16 6.77 -2.44 13.01
N GLU A 17 7.83 -2.80 13.71
CA GLU A 17 9.07 -3.30 13.12
C GLU A 17 8.92 -4.70 12.51
N ASP A 18 8.07 -5.55 13.08
CA ASP A 18 7.81 -6.88 12.53
C ASP A 18 7.02 -6.80 11.22
N ILE A 19 6.05 -5.88 11.12
CA ILE A 19 5.32 -5.63 9.87
C ILE A 19 6.28 -5.13 8.78
N LYS A 20 7.19 -4.20 9.11
CA LYS A 20 8.20 -3.72 8.16
C LYS A 20 9.11 -4.85 7.66
N LYS A 21 9.59 -5.72 8.55
CA LYS A 21 10.41 -6.87 8.14
C LYS A 21 9.66 -7.83 7.23
N GLN A 22 8.38 -8.08 7.51
CA GLN A 22 7.53 -8.90 6.64
C GLN A 22 7.36 -8.26 5.26
N ILE A 23 7.10 -6.94 5.22
CA ILE A 23 7.03 -6.16 3.99
C ILE A 23 8.33 -6.30 3.19
N ASP A 24 9.49 -6.07 3.81
CA ASP A 24 10.78 -6.11 3.12
C ASP A 24 11.08 -7.51 2.55
N SER A 25 10.76 -8.56 3.29
CA SER A 25 10.89 -9.94 2.82
C SER A 25 10.00 -10.22 1.62
N LEU A 26 8.72 -9.81 1.68
CA LEU A 26 7.77 -10.00 0.58
C LEU A 26 8.15 -9.16 -0.65
N LYS A 27 8.64 -7.93 -0.48
CA LYS A 27 9.16 -7.09 -1.58
C LYS A 27 10.35 -7.77 -2.25
N SER A 28 11.29 -8.30 -1.45
CA SER A 28 12.45 -9.02 -1.97
C SER A 28 12.02 -10.22 -2.81
N GLU A 29 11.00 -10.95 -2.37
CA GLU A 29 10.45 -12.08 -3.13
C GLU A 29 9.74 -11.64 -4.42
N LEU A 30 8.89 -10.61 -4.34
CA LEU A 30 8.14 -10.05 -5.46
C LEU A 30 9.06 -9.55 -6.59
N TYR A 31 10.19 -8.95 -6.23
CA TYR A 31 11.12 -8.33 -7.19
C TYR A 31 12.35 -9.18 -7.54
N LYS A 32 12.41 -10.45 -7.08
CA LYS A 32 13.41 -11.40 -7.58
C LYS A 32 13.08 -11.78 -9.02
N GLY A 33 14.01 -11.47 -9.93
CA GLY A 33 13.79 -11.44 -11.38
C GLY A 33 13.25 -12.72 -12.02
N ILE A 34 12.31 -12.50 -12.94
CA ILE A 34 11.74 -13.34 -14.03
C ILE A 34 11.19 -14.72 -13.62
N SER A 35 9.85 -14.82 -13.75
CA SER A 35 9.03 -16.03 -13.74
C SER A 35 8.91 -16.76 -12.39
N ASN A 36 8.47 -16.05 -11.36
CA ASN A 36 7.76 -16.71 -10.26
C ASN A 36 6.28 -16.88 -10.66
N PRO A 37 5.77 -18.09 -10.91
CA PRO A 37 4.34 -18.31 -11.17
C PRO A 37 3.43 -17.88 -10.00
N SER A 38 4.00 -17.65 -8.82
CA SER A 38 3.31 -17.14 -7.64
C SER A 38 3.38 -15.61 -7.47
N ASN A 39 3.89 -14.87 -8.46
CA ASN A 39 4.11 -13.43 -8.33
C ASN A 39 2.85 -12.66 -7.91
N ASP A 40 1.69 -13.06 -8.43
CA ASP A 40 0.40 -12.46 -8.07
C ASP A 40 0.00 -12.69 -6.61
N ILE A 41 0.33 -13.87 -6.06
CA ILE A 41 0.06 -14.20 -4.66
C ILE A 41 0.95 -13.33 -3.78
N THR A 42 2.25 -13.28 -4.08
CA THR A 42 3.22 -12.46 -3.33
C THR A 42 2.86 -10.98 -3.43
N ALA A 43 2.45 -10.48 -4.61
CA ALA A 43 1.97 -9.12 -4.81
C ALA A 43 0.72 -8.80 -3.96
N LYS A 44 -0.27 -9.70 -3.92
CA LYS A 44 -1.45 -9.54 -3.07
C LYS A 44 -1.09 -9.53 -1.58
N LEU A 45 -0.11 -10.34 -1.16
CA LEU A 45 0.39 -10.31 0.22
C LEU A 45 1.10 -9.00 0.54
N VAL A 46 1.91 -8.46 -0.39
CA VAL A 46 2.54 -7.13 -0.26
C VAL A 46 1.47 -6.05 -0.08
N VAL A 47 0.46 -6.00 -0.94
CA VAL A 47 -0.66 -5.03 -0.86
C VAL A 47 -1.37 -5.13 0.49
N LYS A 48 -1.64 -6.36 0.96
CA LYS A 48 -2.26 -6.57 2.27
C LYS A 48 -1.41 -6.00 3.40
N GLN A 49 -0.10 -6.21 3.39
CA GLN A 49 0.78 -5.74 4.46
C GLN A 49 0.99 -4.23 4.44
N TYR A 50 1.15 -3.63 3.26
CA TYR A 50 1.16 -2.18 3.10
C TYR A 50 -0.12 -1.53 3.63
N THR A 51 -1.28 -2.09 3.26
CA THR A 51 -2.57 -1.58 3.73
C THR A 51 -2.70 -1.72 5.24
N ASN A 52 -2.37 -2.89 5.80
CA ASN A 52 -2.37 -3.10 7.26
C ASN A 52 -1.48 -2.08 7.98
N TYR A 53 -0.27 -1.84 7.47
CA TYR A 53 0.66 -0.87 8.05
C TYR A 53 0.08 0.55 7.98
N ALA A 54 -0.40 0.98 6.81
CA ALA A 54 -0.90 2.33 6.61
C ALA A 54 -2.11 2.63 7.51
N TYR A 55 -3.02 1.67 7.69
CA TYR A 55 -4.19 1.82 8.54
C TYR A 55 -3.86 1.74 10.04
N ALA A 56 -2.89 0.90 10.43
CA ALA A 56 -2.46 0.79 11.82
C ALA A 56 -1.60 1.99 12.29
N PHE A 57 -0.82 2.58 11.38
CA PHE A 57 0.18 3.60 11.72
C PHE A 57 0.06 4.85 10.84
N ARG A 58 -1.14 5.43 10.73
CA ARG A 58 -1.43 6.55 9.81
C ARG A 58 -0.50 7.76 9.98
N GLU A 59 -0.03 8.06 11.18
CA GLU A 59 0.88 9.19 11.43
C GLU A 59 2.34 8.87 11.06
N ASP A 60 2.67 7.60 10.83
CA ASP A 60 4.01 7.21 10.39
C ASP A 60 4.27 7.70 8.97
N SER A 61 5.43 8.32 8.77
CA SER A 61 5.83 8.85 7.47
C SER A 61 5.88 7.80 6.36
N LEU A 62 6.02 6.51 6.69
CA LEU A 62 6.02 5.43 5.70
C LEU A 62 4.62 5.09 5.17
N SER A 63 3.57 5.39 5.93
CA SER A 63 2.19 5.00 5.59
C SER A 63 1.72 5.58 4.27
N LYS A 64 2.05 6.85 3.98
CA LYS A 64 1.78 7.47 2.67
C LYS A 64 2.53 6.80 1.52
N ASN A 65 3.78 6.38 1.75
CA ASN A 65 4.57 5.68 0.75
C ASN A 65 3.99 4.29 0.48
N TYR A 66 3.56 3.57 1.52
CA TYR A 66 2.94 2.25 1.35
C TYR A 66 1.58 2.31 0.66
N LEU A 67 0.78 3.37 0.86
CA LEU A 67 -0.44 3.57 0.07
C LEU A 67 -0.13 3.81 -1.42
N PHE A 68 0.92 4.60 -1.71
CA PHE A 68 1.35 4.82 -3.09
C PHE A 68 1.89 3.54 -3.74
N GLU A 69 2.74 2.79 -3.03
CA GLU A 69 3.28 1.51 -3.50
C GLU A 69 2.17 0.45 -3.65
N CYS A 70 1.15 0.43 -2.77
CA CYS A 70 -0.06 -0.39 -2.94
C CYS A 70 -0.70 -0.16 -4.31
N ALA A 71 -0.88 1.11 -4.69
CA ALA A 71 -1.48 1.44 -5.98
C ALA A 71 -0.63 0.92 -7.14
N GLN A 72 0.70 1.05 -7.07
CA GLN A 72 1.60 0.53 -8.11
C GLN A 72 1.50 -0.99 -8.26
N VAL A 73 1.49 -1.72 -7.15
CA VAL A 73 1.36 -3.19 -7.17
C VAL A 73 -0.02 -3.60 -7.69
N ASN A 74 -1.09 -2.91 -7.26
CA ASN A 74 -2.45 -3.15 -7.75
C ASN A 74 -2.57 -2.91 -9.26
N VAL A 75 -1.92 -1.88 -9.82
CA VAL A 75 -1.86 -1.70 -11.29
C VAL A 75 -1.18 -2.89 -11.97
N GLY A 76 -0.06 -3.37 -11.42
CA GLY A 76 0.63 -4.56 -11.92
C GLY A 76 -0.23 -5.82 -11.90
N LEU A 77 -1.15 -5.93 -10.93
CA LEU A 77 -2.14 -6.99 -10.80
C LEU A 77 -3.40 -6.80 -11.67
N GLY A 78 -3.51 -5.71 -12.42
CA GLY A 78 -4.72 -5.34 -13.17
C GLY A 78 -5.88 -4.82 -12.30
N LEU A 79 -5.65 -4.57 -11.01
CA LEU A 79 -6.61 -4.10 -10.02
C LEU A 79 -6.69 -2.57 -10.00
N SER A 80 -7.08 -2.00 -11.14
CA SER A 80 -7.12 -0.54 -11.33
C SER A 80 -8.08 0.19 -10.36
N PRO A 81 -9.29 -0.32 -10.06
CA PRO A 81 -10.18 0.30 -9.08
C PRO A 81 -9.57 0.36 -7.67
N GLU A 82 -8.92 -0.71 -7.22
CA GLU A 82 -8.25 -0.79 -5.93
C GLU A 82 -7.06 0.18 -5.88
N ALA A 83 -6.29 0.27 -6.96
CA ALA A 83 -5.21 1.24 -7.07
C ALA A 83 -5.72 2.68 -6.88
N ILE A 84 -6.83 3.04 -7.53
CA ILE A 84 -7.46 4.35 -7.35
C ILE A 84 -7.90 4.57 -5.91
N ALA A 85 -8.53 3.58 -5.27
CA ALA A 85 -8.96 3.68 -3.88
C ALA A 85 -7.79 3.92 -2.90
N ASN A 86 -6.64 3.29 -3.14
CA ASN A 86 -5.42 3.53 -2.36
C ASN A 86 -4.91 4.97 -2.55
N LEU A 87 -4.93 5.51 -3.78
CA LEU A 87 -4.52 6.88 -4.07
C LEU A 87 -5.49 7.92 -3.49
N ASP A 88 -6.79 7.67 -3.57
CA ASP A 88 -7.82 8.50 -2.93
C ASP A 88 -7.62 8.55 -1.41
N THR A 89 -7.31 7.40 -0.79
CA THR A 89 -6.99 7.32 0.63
C THR A 89 -5.74 8.14 0.96
N LEU A 90 -4.68 8.04 0.15
CA LEU A 90 -3.46 8.81 0.32
C LEU A 90 -3.73 10.32 0.25
N VAL A 91 -4.44 10.79 -0.77
CA VAL A 91 -4.75 12.22 -0.95
C VAL A 91 -5.65 12.72 0.18
N ALA A 92 -6.65 11.94 0.58
CA ALA A 92 -7.53 12.31 1.69
C ALA A 92 -6.78 12.37 3.03
N TRP A 93 -5.80 11.49 3.25
CA TRP A 93 -5.07 11.43 4.51
C TRP A 93 -3.91 12.40 4.59
N TYR A 94 -3.27 12.71 3.47
CA TYR A 94 -2.06 13.52 3.38
C TYR A 94 -2.19 14.63 2.33
N PRO A 95 -3.24 15.46 2.35
CA PRO A 95 -3.54 16.40 1.26
C PRO A 95 -2.48 17.50 1.07
N GLN A 96 -1.67 17.78 2.09
CA GLN A 96 -0.62 18.79 2.06
C GLN A 96 0.79 18.19 1.90
N ASP A 97 0.89 16.86 1.79
CA ASP A 97 2.18 16.22 1.59
C ASP A 97 2.60 16.33 0.12
N LYS A 98 3.91 16.46 -0.12
CA LYS A 98 4.49 16.54 -1.46
C LYS A 98 4.18 15.33 -2.35
N ILE A 99 3.77 14.19 -1.77
CA ILE A 99 3.36 13.00 -2.53
C ILE A 99 1.93 13.11 -3.09
N ALA A 100 1.07 13.99 -2.55
CA ALA A 100 -0.33 14.09 -2.98
C ALA A 100 -0.48 14.49 -4.46
N PRO A 101 0.26 15.49 -5.00
CA PRO A 101 0.23 15.78 -6.45
C PRO A 101 0.64 14.57 -7.30
N SER A 102 1.66 13.82 -6.88
CA SER A 102 2.09 12.60 -7.58
C SER A 102 1.03 11.50 -7.52
N ALA A 103 0.29 11.38 -6.41
CA ALA A 103 -0.83 10.44 -6.28
C ALA A 103 -1.99 10.79 -7.21
N LEU A 104 -2.34 12.08 -7.33
CA LEU A 104 -3.35 12.55 -8.27
C LEU A 104 -2.94 12.32 -9.72
N GLN A 105 -1.69 12.65 -10.08
CA GLN A 105 -1.16 12.36 -11.42
C GLN A 105 -1.20 10.86 -11.73
N PHE A 106 -0.85 10.00 -10.77
CA PHE A 106 -0.89 8.57 -10.99
C PHE A 106 -2.33 8.03 -11.10
N LYS A 107 -3.27 8.58 -10.33
CA LYS A 107 -4.71 8.29 -10.45
C LYS A 107 -5.23 8.65 -11.84
N ALA A 108 -4.87 9.84 -12.35
CA ALA A 108 -5.23 10.27 -13.70
C ALA A 108 -4.66 9.33 -14.76
N PHE A 109 -3.39 8.95 -14.63
CA PHE A 109 -2.76 7.95 -15.51
C PHE A 109 -3.51 6.62 -15.53
N ILE A 110 -3.90 6.08 -14.38
CA ILE A 110 -4.66 4.82 -14.30
C ILE A 110 -6.04 4.96 -14.97
N LEU A 111 -6.74 6.07 -14.72
CA LEU A 111 -8.04 6.36 -15.33
C LEU A 111 -7.95 6.40 -16.85
N ASP A 112 -6.90 7.04 -17.38
CA ASP A 112 -6.64 7.15 -18.82
C ASP A 112 -6.21 5.80 -19.43
N ASP A 113 -5.04 5.31 -19.02
CA ASP A 113 -4.32 4.19 -19.64
C ASP A 113 -5.02 2.84 -19.41
N ARG A 114 -5.54 2.60 -18.21
CA ARG A 114 -6.07 1.28 -17.81
C ARG A 114 -7.58 1.19 -17.87
N MET A 115 -8.28 2.31 -17.73
CA MET A 115 -9.74 2.33 -17.63
C MET A 115 -10.42 3.08 -18.78
N HIS A 116 -9.66 3.77 -19.65
CA HIS A 116 -10.18 4.56 -20.77
C HIS A 116 -11.24 5.59 -20.34
N ARG A 117 -11.02 6.21 -19.18
CA ARG A 117 -11.88 7.25 -18.58
C ARG A 117 -11.25 8.63 -18.73
N TRP A 118 -11.01 9.05 -19.96
CA TRP A 118 -10.29 10.28 -20.30
C TRP A 118 -10.85 11.54 -19.63
N GLN A 119 -12.19 11.67 -19.60
CA GLN A 119 -12.83 12.83 -18.96
C GLN A 119 -12.50 12.89 -17.47
N LYS A 120 -12.56 11.76 -16.78
CA LYS A 120 -12.22 11.69 -15.35
C LYS A 120 -10.73 11.89 -15.10
N ALA A 121 -9.88 11.43 -16.00
CA ALA A 121 -8.44 11.69 -15.90
C ALA A 121 -8.17 13.20 -16.00
N ALA A 122 -8.81 13.90 -16.94
CA ALA A 122 -8.71 15.36 -17.06
C ALA A 122 -9.23 16.08 -15.82
N GLU A 123 -10.42 15.70 -15.31
CA GLU A 123 -10.99 16.26 -14.07
C GLU A 123 -10.01 16.16 -12.89
N VAL A 124 -9.33 15.02 -12.72
CA VAL A 124 -8.33 14.83 -11.65
C VAL A 124 -7.09 15.71 -11.85
N LEU A 125 -6.67 15.97 -13.08
CA LEU A 125 -5.52 16.83 -13.36
C LEU A 125 -5.84 18.31 -13.19
N ASP A 126 -7.09 18.72 -13.39
CA ASP A 126 -7.56 20.08 -13.15
C ASP A 126 -7.60 20.43 -11.64
N GLU A 127 -7.53 19.42 -10.75
CA GLU A 127 -7.46 19.59 -9.29
C GLU A 127 -6.03 19.81 -8.75
N LEU A 128 -4.99 19.71 -9.60
CA LEU A 128 -3.58 19.92 -9.24
C LEU A 128 -3.21 21.40 -9.13
#